data_AF-V8P8H2-F1
#
_entry.id   AF-V8P8H2-F1
#
_cell.length_a   1.000
_cell.length_b   1.000
_cell.length_c   1.000
_cell.angle_alpha   90.00
_cell.angle_beta   90.00
_cell.angle_gamma   90.00
#
_symmetry.space_group_name_H-M   'P 1'
#
loop_
_entity.id
_entity.type
_entity.pdbx_description
1 polymer ?
#
loop_
_entity_poly.entity_id
_entity_poly.type
_entity_poly.pdbx_seq_one_letter_code
_entity_poly.pdbx_strand_id
1 'polypeptide(L)'
;LSLLVNDAPDLSPGIICVFGNLTEVEGQVLGNQIICISPSSKDVPAIPVDQGTINNKHICLCSFLGRCLSCVNSAFRCHWCKYRNLCTHDPTTCSFQEGRINVSEDCPQLFPTEEILIPVGEVKPITLKARNLPQPQSGQRGYECVLNIQGVIHRVPALRFNSSSVQCQNSS
;
A
#
# COMPACT_ATOMS: atom_id res chain seq x y z
N LEU A 1 12.12 18.93 12.02
CA LEU A 1 13.07 19.20 10.92
C LEU A 1 14.26 19.94 11.53
N SER A 2 15.49 19.55 11.22
CA SER A 2 16.68 20.25 11.69
C SER A 2 17.46 20.78 10.51
N LEU A 3 17.72 22.08 10.49
CA LEU A 3 18.45 22.79 9.45
C LEU A 3 19.76 23.29 10.04
N LEU A 4 20.89 22.86 9.47
CA LEU A 4 22.20 23.41 9.80
C LEU A 4 22.43 24.64 8.94
N VAL A 5 22.77 25.76 9.57
CA VAL A 5 23.00 27.03 8.87
C VAL A 5 24.42 27.50 9.14
N ASN A 6 25.17 27.71 8.06
CA ASN A 6 26.49 28.32 8.08
C ASN A 6 26.39 29.71 7.45
N ASP A 7 27.22 30.65 7.92
CA ASP A 7 27.33 32.01 7.38
C ASP A 7 26.03 32.84 7.43
N ALA A 8 25.19 32.64 8.45
CA ALA A 8 23.99 33.44 8.67
C ALA A 8 24.24 34.66 9.58
N PRO A 9 23.48 35.76 9.36
CA PRO A 9 23.43 36.88 10.32
C PRO A 9 22.81 36.42 11.64
N ASP A 10 22.88 37.28 12.67
CA ASP A 10 22.29 36.97 13.98
C ASP A 10 20.80 36.59 13.86
N LEU A 11 20.49 35.39 14.36
CA LEU A 11 19.17 34.76 14.29
C LEU A 11 18.35 34.96 15.58
N SER A 12 18.89 35.72 16.54
CA SER A 12 18.22 36.08 17.80
C SER A 12 16.84 36.76 17.67
N PRO A 13 16.49 37.48 16.58
CA PRO A 13 15.15 38.05 16.40
C PRO A 13 14.04 37.01 16.18
N GLY A 14 14.39 35.74 15.99
CA GLY A 14 13.46 34.66 15.70
C GLY A 14 13.39 34.31 14.21
N ILE A 15 13.04 33.06 13.92
CA ILE A 15 12.94 32.52 12.57
C ILE A 15 11.57 31.88 12.39
N ILE A 16 11.03 32.00 11.19
CA ILE A 16 9.80 31.34 10.79
C ILE A 16 10.13 30.33 9.70
N CYS A 17 9.69 29.09 9.87
CA CYS A 17 9.83 28.03 8.88
C CYS A 17 8.55 27.93 8.04
N VAL A 18 8.68 28.21 6.75
CA VAL A 18 7.54 28.26 5.81
C VAL A 18 7.49 26.97 5.00
N PHE A 19 6.41 26.19 5.15
CA PHE A 19 6.23 24.91 4.45
C PHE A 19 5.57 25.08 3.06
N GLY A 20 6.14 25.96 2.23
CA GLY A 20 5.49 26.51 1.03
C GLY A 20 4.15 27.17 1.39
N ASN A 21 3.10 27.02 0.56
CA ASN A 21 1.81 27.69 0.82
C ASN A 21 0.91 26.99 1.86
N LEU A 22 1.46 26.11 2.71
CA LEU A 22 0.66 25.32 3.66
C LEU A 22 0.53 26.03 5.00
N THR A 23 1.66 26.20 5.70
CA THR A 23 1.69 26.76 7.05
C THR A 23 3.05 27.37 7.34
N GLU A 24 3.05 28.32 8.26
CA GLU A 24 4.23 28.92 8.88
C GLU A 24 4.31 28.47 10.33
N VAL A 25 5.50 28.08 10.78
CA VAL A 25 5.74 27.68 12.18
C VAL A 25 6.96 28.42 12.72
N GLU A 26 6.95 28.75 14.01
CA GLU A 26 8.13 29.30 14.66
C GLU A 26 9.27 28.27 14.68
N GLY A 27 10.47 28.72 14.31
CA GLY A 27 11.70 27.95 14.35
C GLY A 27 12.49 28.25 15.62
N GLN A 28 12.89 27.21 16.33
CA GLN A 28 13.75 27.33 17.50
C GLN A 28 15.22 27.34 17.08
N VAL A 29 15.96 28.38 17.49
CA VAL A 29 17.39 28.51 17.20
C VAL A 29 18.20 27.91 18.36
N LEU A 30 19.07 26.95 18.04
CA LEU A 30 20.00 26.30 18.96
C LEU A 30 21.41 26.37 18.36
N GLY A 31 22.16 27.40 18.72
CA GLY A 31 23.48 27.66 18.13
C GLY A 31 23.38 27.94 16.63
N ASN A 32 24.01 27.08 15.81
CA ASN A 32 23.96 27.13 14.34
C ASN A 32 22.88 26.23 13.72
N GLN A 33 21.97 25.70 14.55
CA GLN A 33 20.93 24.79 14.13
C GLN A 33 19.55 25.42 14.34
N ILE A 34 18.70 25.32 13.34
CA ILE A 34 17.30 25.75 13.40
C ILE A 34 16.43 24.50 13.44
N ILE A 35 15.58 24.40 14.46
CA ILE A 35 14.63 23.31 14.60
C ILE A 35 13.23 23.83 14.28
N CYS A 36 12.60 23.25 13.27
CA CYS A 36 11.21 23.52 12.88
C CYS A 36 10.35 22.29 13.13
N ILE A 37 9.15 22.47 13.68
CA ILE A 37 8.17 21.40 13.83
C ILE A 37 7.42 21.24 12.50
N SER A 38 7.26 20.01 12.00
CA SER A 38 6.48 19.80 10.77
C SER A 38 5.00 20.08 11.01
N PRO A 39 4.25 20.55 10.00
CA PRO A 39 2.80 20.80 10.12
C PRO A 39 2.05 19.52 10.51
N SER A 40 0.87 19.68 11.13
CA SER A 40 0.03 18.54 11.48
C SER A 40 -0.54 17.88 10.23
N SER A 41 -0.93 16.60 10.33
CA SER A 41 -1.62 15.89 9.24
C SER A 41 -2.94 16.55 8.80
N LYS A 42 -3.53 17.40 9.65
CA LYS A 42 -4.72 18.21 9.33
C LYS A 42 -4.41 19.39 8.41
N ASP A 43 -3.18 19.91 8.48
CA ASP A 43 -2.74 21.11 7.76
C ASP A 43 -2.03 20.75 6.44
N VAL A 44 -1.83 19.45 6.19
CA VAL A 44 -1.30 18.92 4.94
C VAL A 44 -2.47 18.43 4.08
N PRO A 45 -2.74 19.06 2.92
CA PRO A 45 -3.85 18.66 2.05
C PRO A 45 -3.76 17.20 1.62
N ALA A 46 -4.90 16.50 1.64
CA ALA A 46 -5.03 15.21 0.97
C ALA A 46 -4.87 15.42 -0.54
N ILE A 47 -3.88 14.78 -1.15
CA ILE A 47 -3.61 14.92 -2.58
C ILE A 47 -4.74 14.21 -3.37
N PRO A 48 -5.37 14.85 -4.36
CA PRO A 48 -6.38 14.23 -5.20
C PRO A 48 -5.79 13.06 -6.02
N VAL A 49 -6.66 12.09 -6.32
CA VAL A 49 -6.39 10.71 -6.79
C VAL A 49 -5.50 10.59 -8.05
N ASP A 50 -5.19 11.68 -8.75
CA ASP A 50 -4.60 11.67 -10.10
C ASP A 50 -3.17 12.23 -10.23
N GLN A 51 -2.49 12.58 -9.15
CA GLN A 51 -1.12 13.12 -9.23
C GLN A 51 -0.13 12.23 -8.48
N GLY A 52 0.20 11.11 -9.11
CA GLY A 52 1.47 10.43 -8.86
C GLY A 52 2.62 11.38 -9.23
N THR A 53 3.44 11.72 -8.24
CA THR A 53 4.61 12.61 -8.33
C THR A 53 4.30 14.11 -8.24
N ILE A 54 4.22 14.64 -7.01
CA ILE A 54 4.44 16.08 -6.79
C ILE A 54 5.92 16.29 -6.51
N ASN A 55 6.61 16.82 -7.53
CA ASN A 55 7.99 17.26 -7.44
C ASN A 55 8.18 18.21 -6.25
N ASN A 56 9.21 17.92 -5.43
CA ASN A 56 9.77 18.73 -4.35
C ASN A 56 9.03 18.84 -3.00
N LYS A 57 7.99 18.03 -2.72
CA LYS A 57 7.50 17.84 -1.34
C LYS A 57 7.26 16.35 -1.06
N HIS A 58 8.12 15.73 -0.23
CA HIS A 58 8.02 14.31 0.14
C HIS A 58 6.82 14.07 1.08
N ILE A 59 5.61 14.09 0.54
CA ILE A 59 4.40 13.61 1.25
C ILE A 59 4.28 12.10 0.95
N CYS A 60 4.27 11.29 2.01
CA CYS A 60 4.26 9.83 1.91
C CYS A 60 2.85 9.34 1.52
N LEU A 61 2.66 8.94 0.26
CA LEU A 61 1.37 8.57 -0.35
C LEU A 61 1.00 7.08 -0.20
N CYS A 62 1.53 6.37 0.80
CA CYS A 62 1.33 4.91 0.92
C CYS A 62 -0.14 4.49 0.77
N SER A 63 -1.07 5.19 1.42
CA SER A 63 -2.50 4.85 1.42
C SER A 63 -3.18 4.87 0.05
N PHE A 64 -2.59 5.51 -0.96
CA PHE A 64 -3.12 5.54 -2.33
C PHE A 64 -2.71 4.32 -3.17
N LEU A 65 -1.75 3.52 -2.70
CA LEU A 65 -1.25 2.36 -3.43
C LEU A 65 -2.17 1.15 -3.20
N GLY A 66 -3.05 0.88 -4.16
CA GLY A 66 -4.07 -0.17 -4.08
C GLY A 66 -3.57 -1.60 -4.33
N ARG A 67 -2.26 -1.82 -4.53
CA ARG A 67 -1.67 -3.13 -4.79
C ARG A 67 -0.42 -3.34 -3.94
N CYS A 68 -0.25 -4.56 -3.43
CA CYS A 68 0.90 -4.91 -2.58
C CYS A 68 2.24 -4.60 -3.26
N LEU A 69 2.44 -5.04 -4.51
CA LEU A 69 3.69 -4.78 -5.23
C LEU A 69 3.98 -3.27 -5.37
N SER A 70 2.98 -2.47 -5.71
CA SER A 70 3.13 -1.02 -5.82
C SER A 70 3.46 -0.39 -4.46
N CYS A 71 2.87 -0.90 -3.39
CA CYS A 71 3.12 -0.47 -2.02
C CYS A 71 4.59 -0.68 -1.60
N VAL A 72 5.08 -1.92 -1.72
CA VAL A 72 6.40 -2.29 -1.19
C VAL A 72 7.56 -1.91 -2.13
N ASN A 73 7.30 -1.78 -3.43
CA ASN A 73 8.28 -1.27 -4.40
C ASN A 73 8.25 0.26 -4.53
N SER A 74 7.45 0.95 -3.70
CA SER A 74 7.42 2.39 -3.66
C SER A 74 8.80 2.95 -3.26
N ALA A 75 9.13 4.14 -3.76
CA ALA A 75 10.30 4.89 -3.29
C ALA A 75 10.17 5.31 -1.81
N PHE A 76 8.97 5.25 -1.25
CA PHE A 76 8.68 5.52 0.15
C PHE A 76 8.68 4.23 0.98
N ARG A 77 9.07 4.33 2.26
CA ARG A 77 9.01 3.21 3.22
C ARG A 77 7.56 2.92 3.61
N CYS A 78 6.87 2.20 2.73
CA CYS A 78 5.50 1.74 2.93
C CYS A 78 5.47 0.27 3.35
N HIS A 79 4.36 -0.11 3.97
CA HIS A 79 4.06 -1.47 4.40
C HIS A 79 2.68 -1.87 3.89
N TRP A 80 2.56 -3.09 3.39
CA TRP A 80 1.29 -3.65 3.00
C TRP A 80 0.69 -4.49 4.13
N CYS A 81 -0.56 -4.22 4.48
CA CYS A 81 -1.31 -5.00 5.47
C CYS A 81 -2.13 -6.09 4.77
N LYS A 82 -1.58 -7.30 4.70
CA LYS A 82 -2.14 -8.47 4.01
C LYS A 82 -3.63 -8.71 4.30
N TYR A 83 -4.03 -8.68 5.56
CA TYR A 83 -5.40 -8.99 6.00
C TYR A 83 -6.35 -7.79 5.98
N ARG A 84 -5.83 -6.56 5.93
CA ARG A 84 -6.62 -5.34 5.73
C ARG A 84 -6.71 -4.92 4.25
N ASN A 85 -5.91 -5.55 3.39
CA ASN A 85 -5.83 -5.28 1.96
C ASN A 85 -5.58 -3.79 1.65
N LEU A 86 -4.63 -3.17 2.38
CA LEU A 86 -4.28 -1.75 2.22
C LEU A 86 -2.78 -1.52 2.39
N CYS A 87 -2.31 -0.40 1.86
CA CYS A 87 -0.96 0.09 2.05
C CYS A 87 -0.95 1.19 3.12
N THR A 88 0.08 1.21 3.96
CA THR A 88 0.23 2.16 5.08
C THR A 88 1.68 2.52 5.31
N HIS A 89 1.93 3.71 5.84
CA HIS A 89 3.27 4.07 6.35
C HIS A 89 3.50 3.55 7.78
N ASP A 90 2.42 3.30 8.53
CA ASP A 90 2.49 2.84 9.92
C ASP A 90 2.14 1.34 10.01
N PRO A 91 3.11 0.45 10.21
CA PRO A 91 2.86 -1.00 10.27
C PRO A 91 2.05 -1.41 11.51
N THR A 92 1.94 -0.56 12.54
CA THR A 92 1.09 -0.83 13.71
C THR A 92 -0.40 -0.83 13.37
N THR A 93 -0.78 -0.17 12.28
CA THR A 93 -2.17 -0.17 11.77
C THR A 93 -2.59 -1.47 11.09
N CYS A 94 -1.66 -2.41 10.84
CA CYS A 94 -2.01 -3.74 10.36
C CYS A 94 -2.63 -4.58 11.50
N SER A 95 -3.52 -5.52 11.15
CA SER A 95 -4.25 -6.34 12.14
C SER A 95 -3.33 -7.07 13.12
N PHE A 96 -2.21 -7.62 12.64
CA PHE A 96 -1.20 -8.31 13.45
C PHE A 96 0.13 -8.39 12.69
N GLN A 97 1.20 -8.77 13.40
CA GLN A 97 2.56 -8.73 12.88
C GLN A 97 2.78 -9.61 11.63
N GLU A 98 2.26 -10.83 11.61
CA GLU A 98 2.34 -11.75 10.46
C GLU A 98 1.64 -11.20 9.20
N GLY A 99 0.75 -10.21 9.35
CA GLY A 99 0.07 -9.55 8.24
C GLY A 99 0.87 -8.42 7.59
N ARG A 100 2.06 -8.09 8.10
CA ARG A 100 2.87 -6.95 7.62
C ARG A 100 3.82 -7.41 6.52
N ILE A 101 3.80 -6.72 5.40
CA ILE A 101 4.65 -7.03 4.24
C ILE A 101 5.45 -5.78 3.89
N ASN A 102 6.78 -5.92 3.85
CA ASN A 102 7.73 -4.86 3.54
C ASN A 102 8.66 -5.19 2.36
N VAL A 103 8.61 -6.42 1.84
CA VAL A 103 9.40 -6.88 0.69
C VAL A 103 8.47 -7.45 -0.39
N SER A 104 8.91 -7.39 -1.64
CA SER A 104 8.10 -7.72 -2.80
C SER A 104 7.78 -9.21 -2.91
N GLU A 105 8.67 -10.05 -2.38
CA GLU A 105 8.62 -11.50 -2.40
C GLU A 105 7.47 -12.05 -1.56
N ASP A 106 7.11 -11.32 -0.50
CA ASP A 106 6.07 -11.68 0.46
C ASP A 106 4.67 -11.26 -0.01
N CYS A 107 4.56 -10.49 -1.09
CA CYS A 107 3.26 -10.07 -1.63
C CYS A 107 2.40 -11.26 -2.09
N PRO A 108 1.08 -11.26 -1.79
CA PRO A 108 0.15 -12.24 -2.32
C PRO A 108 0.02 -12.09 -3.84
N GLN A 109 0.32 -13.15 -4.59
CA GLN A 109 0.27 -13.13 -6.06
C GLN A 109 -0.12 -14.49 -6.63
N LEU A 110 -0.86 -14.47 -7.74
CA LEU A 110 -1.05 -15.64 -8.59
C LEU A 110 0.15 -15.78 -9.53
N PHE A 111 0.58 -17.01 -9.76
CA PHE A 111 1.57 -17.31 -10.78
C PHE A 111 0.89 -17.53 -12.14
N PRO A 112 1.55 -17.14 -13.24
CA PRO A 112 1.14 -17.58 -14.56
C PRO A 112 1.03 -19.10 -14.58
N THR A 113 -0.11 -19.60 -15.01
CA THR A 113 -0.30 -21.02 -15.32
C THR A 113 -0.25 -21.15 -16.83
N GLU A 114 0.10 -22.33 -17.35
CA GLU A 114 -0.12 -22.65 -18.75
C GLU A 114 -1.57 -22.37 -19.15
N GLU A 115 -1.81 -22.16 -20.43
CA GLU A 115 -3.13 -21.80 -20.96
C GLU A 115 -4.21 -22.76 -20.42
N ILE A 116 -5.16 -22.20 -19.68
CA ILE A 116 -6.21 -22.97 -19.03
C ILE A 116 -7.33 -23.16 -20.04
N LEU A 117 -7.33 -24.32 -20.70
CA LEU A 117 -8.40 -24.71 -21.61
C LEU A 117 -9.62 -25.13 -20.79
N ILE A 118 -10.73 -24.39 -20.96
CA ILE A 118 -12.02 -24.69 -20.33
C ILE A 118 -12.91 -25.36 -21.39
N PRO A 119 -13.04 -26.70 -21.38
CA PRO A 119 -13.91 -27.40 -22.31
C PRO A 119 -15.37 -27.01 -22.10
N VAL A 120 -16.10 -26.78 -23.19
CA VAL A 120 -17.54 -26.45 -23.13
C VAL A 120 -18.32 -27.71 -22.79
N GLY A 121 -19.18 -27.64 -21.77
CA GLY A 121 -20.04 -28.75 -21.35
C GLY A 121 -19.37 -29.76 -20.42
N GLU A 122 -18.08 -29.59 -20.11
CA GLU A 122 -17.36 -30.40 -19.13
C GLU A 122 -17.06 -29.59 -17.87
N VAL A 123 -17.35 -30.20 -16.73
CA VAL A 123 -17.10 -29.59 -15.44
C VAL A 123 -15.72 -30.01 -14.95
N LYS A 124 -14.72 -29.13 -15.13
CA LYS A 124 -13.35 -29.37 -14.69
C LYS A 124 -12.88 -28.30 -13.69
N PRO A 125 -12.33 -28.70 -12.52
CA PRO A 125 -11.82 -27.74 -11.56
C PRO A 125 -10.57 -27.04 -12.10
N ILE A 126 -10.50 -25.72 -11.90
CA ILE A 126 -9.36 -24.90 -12.32
C ILE A 126 -8.47 -24.66 -11.10
N THR A 127 -7.27 -25.22 -11.12
CA THR A 127 -6.29 -25.04 -10.04
C THR A 127 -5.27 -24.00 -10.44
N LEU A 128 -5.09 -22.98 -9.60
CA LEU A 128 -4.16 -21.88 -9.81
C LEU A 128 -3.02 -21.95 -8.80
N LYS A 129 -1.79 -21.78 -9.29
CA LYS A 129 -0.61 -21.62 -8.45
C LYS A 129 -0.49 -20.18 -7.99
N ALA A 130 0.01 -19.99 -6.79
CA ALA A 130 0.13 -18.69 -6.16
C ALA A 130 1.31 -18.65 -5.18
N ARG A 131 1.50 -17.50 -4.54
CA ARG A 131 2.31 -17.33 -3.34
C ARG A 131 1.59 -16.43 -2.34
N ASN A 132 1.89 -16.64 -1.07
CA ASN A 132 1.50 -15.81 0.06
C ASN A 132 -0.01 -15.49 0.13
N LEU A 133 -0.87 -16.38 -0.35
CA LEU A 133 -2.32 -16.20 -0.26
C LEU A 133 -2.75 -16.07 1.22
N PRO A 134 -3.48 -15.00 1.60
CA PRO A 134 -4.01 -14.87 2.95
C PRO A 134 -5.00 -15.97 3.30
N GLN A 135 -4.94 -16.43 4.55
CA GLN A 135 -6.03 -17.18 5.13
C GLN A 135 -7.13 -16.18 5.53
N PRO A 136 -8.36 -16.28 5.00
CA PRO A 136 -9.46 -15.41 5.40
C PRO A 136 -9.66 -15.45 6.92
N GLN A 137 -9.76 -14.29 7.54
CA GLN A 137 -9.96 -14.16 8.98
C GLN A 137 -11.45 -14.25 9.35
N SER A 138 -11.75 -14.34 10.65
CA SER A 138 -13.13 -14.28 11.15
C SER A 138 -13.86 -13.04 10.60
N GLY A 139 -15.01 -13.26 9.97
CA GLY A 139 -15.81 -12.20 9.32
C GLY A 139 -15.38 -11.86 7.88
N GLN A 140 -14.34 -12.48 7.33
CA GLN A 140 -13.95 -12.34 5.92
C GLN A 140 -14.55 -13.46 5.07
N ARG A 141 -14.96 -13.12 3.84
CA ARG A 141 -15.42 -14.10 2.85
C ARG A 141 -14.25 -14.93 2.29
N GLY A 142 -14.57 -16.12 1.80
CA GLY A 142 -13.62 -16.99 1.11
C GLY A 142 -13.21 -16.47 -0.27
N TYR A 143 -12.41 -17.26 -0.98
CA TYR A 143 -11.97 -16.93 -2.34
C TYR A 143 -13.10 -17.18 -3.35
N GLU A 144 -13.10 -16.38 -4.41
CA GLU A 144 -13.97 -16.56 -5.58
C GLU A 144 -13.12 -16.41 -6.84
N CYS A 145 -13.41 -17.22 -7.85
CA CYS A 145 -12.91 -17.03 -9.20
C CYS A 145 -13.93 -16.21 -10.00
N VAL A 146 -13.47 -15.11 -10.59
CA VAL A 146 -14.29 -14.24 -11.43
C VAL A 146 -13.78 -14.35 -12.85
N LEU A 147 -14.52 -15.07 -13.70
CA LEU A 147 -14.18 -15.28 -15.10
C LEU A 147 -15.00 -14.33 -15.97
N ASN A 148 -14.35 -13.69 -16.95
CA ASN A 148 -15.03 -12.89 -17.97
C ASN A 148 -14.94 -13.63 -19.31
N ILE A 149 -16.05 -14.28 -19.70
CA ILE A 149 -16.13 -15.11 -20.91
C ILE A 149 -17.14 -14.45 -21.84
N GLN A 150 -16.68 -13.99 -23.01
CA GLN A 150 -17.55 -13.36 -24.03
C GLN A 150 -18.38 -12.18 -23.48
N GLY A 151 -17.85 -11.44 -22.50
CA GLY A 151 -18.54 -10.31 -21.87
C GLY A 151 -19.47 -10.68 -20.72
N VAL A 152 -19.63 -11.97 -20.42
CA VAL A 152 -20.40 -12.48 -19.28
C VAL A 152 -19.46 -12.76 -18.10
N ILE A 153 -19.81 -12.21 -16.93
CA ILE A 153 -19.06 -12.42 -15.69
C ILE A 153 -19.63 -13.65 -14.98
N HIS A 154 -18.82 -14.69 -14.86
CA HIS A 154 -19.11 -15.88 -14.06
C HIS A 154 -18.35 -15.82 -12.74
N ARG A 155 -19.07 -15.94 -11.62
CA ARG A 155 -18.49 -15.94 -10.27
C ARG A 155 -18.65 -17.33 -9.68
N VAL A 156 -17.54 -17.97 -9.32
CA VAL A 156 -17.53 -19.33 -8.79
C VAL A 156 -16.76 -19.37 -7.48
N PRO A 157 -17.27 -20.01 -6.42
CA PRO A 157 -16.53 -20.17 -5.17
C PRO A 157 -15.19 -20.88 -5.42
N ALA A 158 -14.17 -20.53 -4.63
CA ALA A 158 -12.86 -21.14 -4.73
C ALA A 158 -12.34 -21.57 -3.36
N LEU A 159 -11.61 -22.69 -3.34
CA LEU A 159 -11.02 -23.25 -2.13
C LEU A 159 -9.51 -22.97 -2.12
N ARG A 160 -9.03 -22.33 -1.05
CA ARG A 160 -7.60 -22.15 -0.80
C ARG A 160 -7.07 -23.38 -0.07
N PHE A 161 -6.21 -24.16 -0.73
CA PHE A 161 -5.58 -25.33 -0.11
C PHE A 161 -4.45 -24.91 0.85
N ASN A 162 -3.64 -23.94 0.45
CA ASN A 162 -2.50 -23.44 1.22
C ASN A 162 -2.10 -22.03 0.74
N SER A 163 -0.93 -21.53 1.17
CA SER A 163 -0.43 -20.21 0.75
C SER A 163 -0.08 -20.13 -0.75
N SER A 164 0.04 -21.25 -1.45
CA SER A 164 0.52 -21.35 -2.82
C SER A 164 -0.44 -22.00 -3.83
N SER A 165 -1.66 -22.33 -3.41
CA SER A 165 -2.64 -22.99 -4.27
C SER A 165 -4.08 -22.64 -3.91
N VAL A 166 -4.88 -22.35 -4.95
CA VAL A 166 -6.32 -22.10 -4.87
C VAL A 166 -7.00 -22.80 -6.05
N GLN A 167 -8.21 -23.33 -5.85
CA GLN A 167 -8.95 -24.01 -6.89
C GLN A 167 -10.38 -23.48 -7.00
N CYS A 168 -10.73 -23.02 -8.20
CA CYS A 168 -12.10 -22.68 -8.55
C CYS A 168 -12.94 -23.96 -8.53
N GLN A 169 -14.02 -23.94 -7.76
CA GLN A 169 -14.94 -25.06 -7.65
C GLN A 169 -15.82 -25.15 -8.90
N ASN A 170 -16.61 -26.21 -8.97
CA ASN A 170 -17.58 -26.40 -10.04
C ASN A 170 -18.79 -25.50 -9.77
N SER A 171 -19.24 -24.72 -10.76
CA SER A 171 -20.60 -24.17 -10.71
C SER A 171 -21.57 -25.29 -11.07
N SER A 172 -22.47 -25.65 -10.14
CA SER A 172 -23.59 -26.57 -10.36
C SER A 172 -24.45 -26.17 -11.55
#